data_AF-A0A7S3DXF1-F1
#
_entry.id   AF-A0A7S3DXF1-F1
#
_cell.length_a   1.000
_cell.length_b   1.000
_cell.length_c   1.000
_cell.angle_alpha   90.00
_cell.angle_beta   90.00
_cell.angle_gamma   90.00
#
_symmetry.space_group_name_H-M   'P 1'
#
loop_
_entity.id
_entity.type
_entity.pdbx_description
1 polymer ?
#
loop_
_entity_poly.entity_id
_entity_poly.type
_entity_poly.pdbx_seq_one_letter_code
_entity_poly.pdbx_strand_id
1 'polypeptide(L)'
;EIFVLLGSMLTRQFVLPQPRTSSDLDFMAMFPWDPTDPVQNVVKRIRLILERSNCHGTTYVKFDTSKEIEAYVHWEETDQPGVKCTLRDCTLFGGWSCDVSIDVAFGDPMMPVP
;
A
#
# COMPACT_ATOMS: atom_id res chain seq x y z
N GLU A 1 11.29 -1.72 6.54
CA GLU A 1 10.50 -1.36 5.35
C GLU A 1 9.96 0.05 5.50
N ILE A 2 10.19 0.90 4.50
CA ILE A 2 9.67 2.27 4.48
C ILE A 2 8.82 2.40 3.22
N PHE A 3 7.54 2.68 3.42
CA PHE A 3 6.60 3.11 2.40
C PHE A 3 6.23 4.57 2.71
N VAL A 4 6.26 5.43 1.69
CA VAL A 4 5.89 6.84 1.83
C VAL A 4 4.50 7.04 1.25
N LEU A 5 3.55 7.51 2.06
CA LEU A 5 2.19 7.81 1.59
C LEU A 5 2.24 8.98 0.62
N LEU A 6 1.59 8.83 -0.54
CA LEU A 6 1.52 9.83 -1.59
C LEU A 6 0.07 10.16 -1.97
N GLY A 7 -0.04 11.02 -2.98
CA GLY A 7 -1.26 11.19 -3.75
C GLY A 7 -2.42 11.79 -2.96
N SER A 8 -3.60 11.33 -3.31
CA SER A 8 -4.86 11.90 -2.85
C SER A 8 -5.12 11.63 -1.36
N MET A 9 -4.60 10.52 -0.82
CA MET A 9 -4.71 10.21 0.61
C MET A 9 -3.76 11.05 1.46
N LEU A 10 -2.56 11.35 0.97
CA LEU A 10 -1.68 12.32 1.64
C LEU A 10 -2.33 13.71 1.68
N THR A 11 -2.84 14.22 0.55
CA THR A 11 -3.44 15.56 0.50
C THR A 11 -4.66 15.71 1.40
N ARG A 12 -5.43 14.64 1.61
CA ARG A 12 -6.54 14.59 2.59
C ARG A 12 -6.11 14.83 4.04
N GLN A 13 -4.86 14.51 4.41
CA GLN A 13 -4.35 14.78 5.76
C GLN A 13 -4.06 16.27 5.99
N PHE A 14 -3.82 17.04 4.93
CA PHE A 14 -3.32 18.42 5.03
C PHE A 14 -4.28 19.49 4.50
N VAL A 15 -5.25 19.13 3.66
CA VAL A 15 -6.14 20.09 2.99
C VAL A 15 -7.59 19.86 3.39
N LEU A 16 -8.16 20.86 4.07
CA LEU A 16 -9.60 20.96 4.36
C LEU A 16 -10.21 22.16 3.63
N PRO A 17 -11.45 22.06 3.12
CA PRO A 17 -12.32 20.86 3.09
C PRO A 17 -11.87 19.83 2.05
N GLN A 18 -12.09 18.53 2.33
CA GLN A 18 -11.60 17.40 1.52
C GLN A 18 -12.01 17.52 0.04
N PRO A 19 -11.08 17.74 -0.90
CA PRO A 19 -11.45 18.08 -2.28
C PRO A 19 -11.74 16.86 -3.16
N ARG A 20 -11.35 15.63 -2.77
CA ARG A 20 -11.47 14.44 -3.63
C ARG A 20 -11.73 13.16 -2.85
N THR A 21 -12.61 12.30 -3.36
CA THR A 21 -12.73 10.90 -2.94
C THR A 21 -11.54 10.10 -3.48
N SER A 22 -10.88 9.35 -2.62
CA SER A 22 -9.87 8.37 -3.03
C SER A 22 -10.25 7.01 -2.50
N SER A 23 -10.09 6.01 -3.35
CA SER A 23 -10.36 4.60 -3.06
C SER A 23 -9.08 3.80 -2.85
N ASP A 24 -7.94 4.33 -3.28
CA ASP A 24 -6.64 3.66 -3.27
C ASP A 24 -5.68 4.33 -2.29
N LEU A 25 -4.86 3.52 -1.62
CA LEU A 25 -3.72 3.97 -0.84
C LEU A 25 -2.49 4.01 -1.75
N ASP A 26 -2.10 5.21 -2.16
CA ASP A 26 -0.92 5.44 -2.99
C ASP A 26 0.34 5.46 -2.11
N PHE A 27 1.28 4.54 -2.33
CA PHE A 27 2.57 4.51 -1.65
C PHE A 27 3.73 4.52 -2.64
N MET A 28 4.83 5.14 -2.22
CA MET A 28 6.13 4.95 -2.84
C MET A 28 6.97 3.97 -2.02
N ALA A 29 7.55 2.98 -2.69
CA ALA A 29 8.52 2.07 -2.10
C ALA A 29 9.89 2.76 -1.95
N MET A 30 10.50 2.68 -0.77
CA MET A 30 11.89 3.13 -0.54
C MET A 30 12.91 1.98 -0.69
N PHE A 31 12.54 0.93 -1.43
CA PHE A 31 13.37 -0.23 -1.74
C PHE A 31 13.39 -0.43 -3.25
N PRO A 32 14.48 -1.01 -3.81
CA PRO A 32 14.64 -1.11 -5.25
C PRO A 32 13.62 -2.05 -5.87
N TRP A 33 13.26 -1.76 -7.12
CA TRP A 33 12.52 -2.69 -7.97
C TRP A 33 13.32 -3.97 -8.18
N ASP A 34 12.65 -5.11 -8.02
CA ASP A 34 13.22 -6.43 -8.27
C ASP A 34 12.51 -7.05 -9.48
N PRO A 35 13.13 -7.10 -10.66
CA PRO A 35 12.50 -7.63 -11.87
C PRO A 35 12.31 -9.14 -11.84
N THR A 36 12.94 -9.87 -10.89
CA THR A 36 12.83 -11.33 -10.84
C THR A 36 11.54 -11.80 -10.19
N ASP A 37 11.05 -11.06 -9.19
CA ASP A 37 9.78 -11.35 -8.51
C ASP A 37 9.21 -10.08 -7.86
N PRO A 38 8.74 -9.11 -8.66
CA PRO A 38 8.31 -7.81 -8.14
C PRO A 38 7.09 -7.91 -7.22
N VAL A 39 6.14 -8.79 -7.59
CA VAL A 39 4.88 -8.96 -6.86
C VAL A 39 5.13 -9.57 -5.48
N GLN A 40 5.84 -10.70 -5.39
CA GLN A 40 6.06 -11.32 -4.08
C GLN A 40 6.94 -10.47 -3.18
N ASN A 41 7.89 -9.72 -3.77
CA ASN A 41 8.74 -8.79 -3.03
C ASN A 41 7.91 -7.72 -2.30
N VAL A 42 6.91 -7.13 -2.96
CA VAL A 42 5.96 -6.17 -2.37
C VAL A 42 5.02 -6.83 -1.38
N VAL A 43 4.38 -7.94 -1.77
CA VAL A 43 3.39 -8.66 -0.94
C VAL A 43 4.00 -9.08 0.39
N LYS A 44 5.24 -9.60 0.38
CA LYS A 44 5.97 -9.99 1.60
C LYS A 44 6.18 -8.81 2.54
N ARG A 45 6.49 -7.63 2.00
CA ARG A 45 6.76 -6.42 2.79
C ARG A 45 5.48 -5.83 3.38
N ILE A 46 4.41 -5.77 2.58
CA ILE A 46 3.08 -5.37 3.07
C ILE A 46 2.66 -6.31 4.21
N ARG A 47 2.74 -7.63 4.00
CA ARG A 47 2.37 -8.62 5.02
C ARG A 47 3.12 -8.40 6.33
N LEU A 48 4.43 -8.20 6.28
CA LEU A 48 5.26 -7.94 7.46
C LEU A 48 4.85 -6.65 8.21
N ILE A 49 4.44 -5.60 7.49
CA ILE A 49 3.92 -4.36 8.11
C ILE A 49 2.56 -4.61 8.78
N LEU A 50 1.66 -5.32 8.11
CA LEU A 50 0.33 -5.64 8.65
C LEU A 50 0.42 -6.51 9.90
N GLU A 51 1.28 -7.54 9.88
CA GLU A 51 1.53 -8.42 11.01
C GLU A 51 2.05 -7.64 12.22
N ARG A 52 3.05 -6.77 12.03
CA ARG A 52 3.57 -5.89 13.09
C ARG A 52 2.49 -4.94 13.63
N SER A 53 1.70 -4.33 12.75
CA SER A 53 0.65 -3.39 13.15
C SER A 53 -0.43 -4.06 14.01
N ASN A 54 -0.83 -5.29 13.64
CA ASN A 54 -1.78 -6.08 14.43
C ASN A 54 -1.23 -6.42 15.84
N CYS A 55 0.07 -6.67 15.98
CA CYS A 55 0.68 -7.02 17.27
C CYS A 55 0.70 -5.87 18.29
N HIS A 56 0.67 -4.61 17.84
CA HIS A 56 0.79 -3.45 18.73
C HIS A 56 -0.56 -2.88 19.20
N GLY A 57 -1.69 -3.38 18.69
CA GLY A 57 -3.03 -2.94 19.11
C GLY A 57 -3.32 -1.45 18.83
N THR A 58 -2.52 -0.82 17.95
CA THR A 58 -2.56 0.62 17.66
C THR A 58 -3.55 1.00 16.57
N THR A 59 -4.26 0.05 15.98
CA THR A 59 -5.11 0.27 14.81
C THR A 59 -6.58 -0.02 15.11
N TYR A 60 -7.46 0.86 14.65
CA TYR A 60 -8.92 0.62 14.58
C TYR A 60 -9.31 -0.33 13.43
N VAL A 61 -8.31 -0.95 12.79
CA VAL A 61 -8.45 -1.87 11.67
C VAL A 61 -7.68 -3.13 12.01
N LYS A 62 -8.32 -4.29 11.86
CA LYS A 62 -7.70 -5.60 11.93
C LYS A 62 -7.56 -6.13 10.51
N PHE A 63 -6.32 -6.38 10.11
CA PHE A 63 -6.02 -7.01 8.83
C PHE A 63 -5.91 -8.52 9.02
N ASP A 64 -6.64 -9.30 8.22
CA ASP A 64 -6.49 -10.76 8.20
C ASP A 64 -5.31 -11.16 7.31
N THR A 65 -4.13 -11.28 7.91
CA THR A 65 -2.89 -11.61 7.18
C THR A 65 -2.82 -13.09 6.77
N SER A 66 -3.80 -13.92 7.15
CA SER A 66 -3.90 -15.30 6.69
C SER A 66 -4.51 -15.39 5.28
N LYS A 67 -5.25 -14.37 4.85
CA LYS A 67 -5.82 -14.30 3.50
C LYS A 67 -4.75 -14.04 2.45
N GLU A 68 -5.07 -14.46 1.23
CA GLU A 68 -4.27 -14.12 0.07
C GLU A 68 -4.35 -12.62 -0.21
N ILE A 69 -3.21 -12.02 -0.55
CA ILE A 69 -3.14 -10.63 -1.02
C ILE A 69 -3.13 -10.71 -2.54
N GLU A 70 -4.24 -10.32 -3.17
CA GLU A 70 -4.31 -10.23 -4.63
C GLU A 70 -3.34 -9.13 -5.09
N ALA A 71 -2.40 -9.46 -5.96
CA ALA A 71 -1.42 -8.48 -6.42
C ALA A 71 -0.97 -8.73 -7.86
N TYR A 72 -0.69 -7.64 -8.59
CA TYR A 72 -0.24 -7.68 -9.97
C TYR A 72 0.63 -6.46 -10.29
N VAL A 73 1.47 -6.58 -11.32
CA VAL A 73 2.26 -5.45 -11.83
C VAL A 73 1.34 -4.52 -12.62
N HIS A 74 1.44 -3.22 -12.39
CA HIS A 74 0.68 -2.19 -13.11
C HIS A 74 1.66 -1.14 -13.66
N TRP A 75 1.29 -0.43 -14.72
CA TRP A 75 2.16 0.50 -15.44
C TRP A 75 3.38 -0.18 -16.07
N GLU A 76 3.20 -1.41 -16.57
CA GLU A 76 4.23 -2.20 -17.25
C GLU A 76 4.83 -1.48 -18.46
N GLU A 77 4.07 -0.57 -19.07
CA GLU A 77 4.48 0.26 -20.19
C GLU A 77 5.42 1.41 -19.83
N THR A 78 5.64 1.66 -18.53
CA THR A 78 6.46 2.78 -18.05
C THR A 78 7.86 2.32 -17.66
N ASP A 79 8.82 3.26 -17.61
CA ASP A 79 10.18 2.99 -17.15
C ASP A 79 10.24 2.59 -15.66
N GLN A 80 9.15 2.78 -14.91
CA GLN A 80 9.04 2.53 -13.48
C GLN A 80 7.71 1.82 -13.16
N PRO A 81 7.61 0.50 -13.43
CA PRO A 81 6.40 -0.26 -13.12
C PRO A 81 6.09 -0.25 -11.63
N GLY A 82 4.80 -0.33 -11.31
CA GLY A 82 4.25 -0.42 -9.96
C GLY A 82 3.69 -1.80 -9.64
N VAL A 83 3.31 -2.01 -8.39
CA VAL A 83 2.54 -3.18 -7.96
C VAL A 83 1.25 -2.70 -7.31
N LYS A 84 0.12 -3.16 -7.82
CA LYS A 84 -1.18 -2.99 -7.13
C LYS A 84 -1.43 -4.20 -6.25
N CYS A 85 -1.85 -3.96 -5.01
CA CYS A 85 -2.24 -4.98 -4.05
C CYS A 85 -3.67 -4.70 -3.56
N THR A 86 -4.46 -5.75 -3.39
CA THR A 86 -5.80 -5.66 -2.81
C THR A 86 -5.88 -6.57 -1.59
N LEU A 87 -6.25 -5.97 -0.46
CA LEU A 87 -6.54 -6.64 0.79
C LEU A 87 -8.06 -6.77 0.90
N ARG A 88 -8.58 -8.00 0.83
CA ARG A 88 -10.02 -8.27 0.90
C ARG A 88 -10.53 -8.30 2.33
N ASP A 89 -11.75 -7.82 2.54
CA ASP A 89 -12.50 -7.90 3.80
C ASP A 89 -11.74 -7.42 5.05
N CYS A 90 -11.00 -6.32 4.95
CA CYS A 90 -10.33 -5.71 6.11
C CYS A 90 -11.38 -5.31 7.14
N THR A 91 -11.24 -5.79 8.38
CA THR A 91 -12.25 -5.58 9.43
C THR A 91 -11.98 -4.27 10.15
N LEU A 92 -12.95 -3.36 10.09
CA LEU A 92 -12.96 -2.10 10.83
C LEU A 92 -13.56 -2.29 12.22
N PHE A 93 -13.17 -1.43 13.16
CA PHE A 93 -13.82 -1.33 14.45
C PHE A 93 -15.33 -1.05 14.27
N GLY A 94 -16.18 -1.88 14.85
CA GLY A 94 -17.64 -1.85 14.63
C GLY A 94 -18.19 -3.00 13.76
N GLY A 95 -17.33 -3.91 13.28
CA GLY A 95 -17.75 -5.13 12.59
C GLY A 95 -18.02 -4.96 11.10
N TRP A 96 -17.77 -3.77 10.55
CA TRP A 96 -17.79 -3.54 9.11
C TRP A 96 -16.54 -4.10 8.44
N SER A 97 -16.67 -4.54 7.20
CA SER A 97 -15.55 -4.93 6.35
C SER A 97 -15.46 -4.02 5.14
N CYS A 98 -14.24 -3.78 4.67
CA CYS A 98 -13.99 -3.13 3.40
C CYS A 98 -12.78 -3.73 2.70
N ASP A 99 -12.74 -3.64 1.39
CA ASP A 99 -11.52 -3.91 0.64
C ASP A 99 -10.60 -2.69 0.72
N VAL A 100 -9.30 -2.95 0.77
CA VAL A 100 -8.27 -1.90 0.75
C VAL A 100 -7.36 -2.16 -0.44
N SER A 101 -7.38 -1.24 -1.40
CA SER A 101 -6.48 -1.25 -2.54
C SER A 101 -5.26 -0.37 -2.25
N ILE A 102 -4.09 -0.89 -2.57
CA ILE A 102 -2.78 -0.29 -2.32
C ILE A 102 -2.04 -0.24 -3.64
N ASP A 103 -1.69 0.95 -4.11
CA ASP A 103 -0.81 1.13 -5.27
C ASP A 103 0.60 1.42 -4.75
N VAL A 104 1.55 0.57 -5.12
CA VAL A 104 2.97 0.73 -4.78
C VAL A 104 3.73 1.16 -6.03
N ALA A 105 4.11 2.43 -6.08
CA ALA A 105 5.02 2.96 -7.07
C ALA A 105 6.48 2.68 -6.68
N PHE A 106 7.33 2.60 -7.70
CA PHE A 106 8.78 2.50 -7.60
C PHE A 106 9.42 3.64 -8.37
N GLY A 107 10.69 3.93 -8.06
CA GLY A 107 11.31 5.15 -8.53
C GLY A 107 10.97 6.28 -7.59
N ASP A 108 10.87 7.50 -8.09
CA ASP A 108 11.53 8.56 -7.34
C ASP A 108 10.63 9.51 -6.51
N PRO A 109 10.68 9.49 -5.16
CA PRO A 109 9.96 10.45 -4.31
C PRO A 109 10.61 11.84 -4.10
N MET A 110 11.71 12.21 -4.78
CA MET A 110 12.35 13.54 -4.99
C MET A 110 13.87 13.39 -5.32
N MET A 111 14.41 12.19 -5.07
CA MET A 111 15.61 11.52 -5.61
C MET A 111 16.28 10.44 -4.74
N PRO A 112 15.67 9.24 -4.48
CA PRO A 112 16.40 8.09 -3.90
C PRO A 112 16.16 6.75 -4.66
N VAL A 113 17.12 5.83 -4.85
CA VAL A 113 18.50 5.57 -4.34
C VAL A 113 19.33 4.95 -5.53
N PRO A 114 20.68 4.88 -5.49
CA PRO A 114 21.54 4.74 -6.67
C PRO A 114 21.36 3.46 -7.51
#